data_AF-A0A820G7L6-F1
#
_entry.id   AF-A0A820G7L6-F1
#
_cell.length_a   1.000
_cell.length_b   1.000
_cell.length_c   1.000
_cell.angle_alpha   90.00
_cell.angle_beta   90.00
_cell.angle_gamma   90.00
#
_symmetry.space_group_name_H-M   'P 1'
#
loop_
_entity.id
_entity.type
_entity.pdbx_description
1 polymer ?
#
loop_
_entity_poly.entity_id
_entity_poly.type
_entity_poly.pdbx_seq_one_letter_code
_entity_poly.pdbx_strand_id
1 'polypeptide(L)'
;MKNKSYFHQRLASFYEFLDVIPNRTDKIIHCANYGATPYHTEKPFFDMIRLEKALMDPPNEELKHLLPVELQNTLSLYSILNIVKQLDANEKISYGGIYITTESQWNGTVPIGFADGWHQ
;
A
#
# COMPACT_ATOMS: atom_id res chain seq x y z
N MET A 1 0.75 -10.23 -11.36
CA MET A 1 -0.55 -10.42 -12.05
C MET A 1 -0.51 -11.65 -12.97
N LYS A 2 -1.37 -12.65 -12.74
CA LYS A 2 -1.42 -13.89 -13.54
C LYS A 2 -2.00 -13.73 -14.96
N ASN A 3 -2.62 -12.59 -15.28
CA ASN A 3 -3.13 -12.29 -16.62
C ASN A 3 -2.77 -10.85 -17.04
N LYS A 4 -1.97 -10.72 -18.11
CA LYS A 4 -1.50 -9.43 -18.66
C LYS A 4 -2.33 -8.92 -19.85
N SER A 5 -3.37 -9.64 -20.27
CA SER A 5 -4.15 -9.28 -21.48
C SER A 5 -4.72 -7.87 -21.40
N TYR A 6 -5.29 -7.52 -20.24
CA TYR A 6 -5.86 -6.20 -20.01
C TYR A 6 -4.78 -5.10 -20.03
N PHE A 7 -3.61 -5.37 -19.45
CA PHE A 7 -2.48 -4.45 -19.49
C PHE A 7 -2.05 -4.15 -20.94
N HIS A 8 -1.90 -5.19 -21.78
CA HIS A 8 -1.55 -5.03 -23.18
C HIS A 8 -2.63 -4.29 -23.97
N GLN A 9 -3.91 -4.57 -23.70
CA GLN A 9 -5.03 -3.85 -24.31
C GLN A 9 -4.97 -2.35 -23.98
N ARG A 10 -4.75 -2.00 -22.71
CA ARG A 10 -4.64 -0.59 -22.27
C ARG A 10 -3.44 0.11 -22.91
N LEU A 11 -2.32 -0.60 -23.04
CA LEU A 11 -1.12 -0.06 -23.67
C LEU A 11 -1.33 0.18 -25.18
N ALA A 12 -2.01 -0.74 -25.88
CA ALA A 12 -2.35 -0.57 -27.28
C ALA A 12 -3.25 0.66 -27.52
N SER A 13 -4.32 0.82 -26.73
CA SER A 13 -5.17 2.01 -26.82
C SER A 13 -4.43 3.31 -26.49
N PHE A 14 -3.41 3.26 -25.63
CA PHE A 14 -2.57 4.42 -25.36
C PHE A 14 -1.71 4.79 -26.58
N TYR A 15 -1.14 3.81 -27.29
CA TYR A 15 -0.42 4.07 -28.55
C TYR A 15 -1.34 4.68 -29.61
N GLU A 16 -2.54 4.13 -29.80
CA GLU A 16 -3.54 4.68 -30.73
C GLU A 16 -3.88 6.15 -30.41
N PHE A 17 -4.01 6.48 -29.12
CA PHE A 17 -4.22 7.84 -28.67
C PHE A 17 -3.01 8.75 -28.97
N LEU A 18 -1.78 8.27 -28.80
CA LEU A 18 -0.58 9.05 -29.08
C LEU A 18 -0.41 9.38 -30.57
N ASP A 19 -0.98 8.58 -31.46
CA ASP A 19 -0.88 8.79 -32.91
C ASP A 19 -1.76 9.93 -33.42
N VAL A 20 -2.79 10.33 -32.66
CA VAL A 20 -3.66 11.47 -33.00
C VAL A 20 -3.21 12.79 -32.36
N ILE A 21 -2.15 12.80 -31.56
CA ILE A 21 -1.64 14.02 -30.91
C ILE A 21 -0.64 14.73 -31.83
N PRO A 22 -0.94 15.96 -32.30
CA PRO A 22 0.02 16.74 -33.07
C PRO A 22 1.20 17.19 -32.20
N ASN A 23 2.40 17.23 -32.79
CA ASN A 23 3.64 17.69 -32.16
C ASN A 23 3.96 16.98 -30.82
N ARG A 24 3.79 15.65 -30.78
CA ARG A 24 4.04 14.87 -29.55
C ARG A 24 5.50 14.88 -29.08
N THR A 25 6.44 15.17 -29.98
CA THR A 25 7.88 15.21 -29.70
C THR A 25 8.29 16.30 -28.71
N ASP A 26 7.46 17.33 -28.53
CA ASP A 26 7.74 18.44 -27.60
C ASP A 26 7.12 18.19 -26.21
N LYS A 27 6.64 16.97 -25.95
CA LYS A 27 5.93 16.60 -24.72
C LYS A 27 6.66 15.49 -23.98
N ILE A 28 6.53 15.49 -22.66
CA ILE A 28 6.91 14.36 -21.81
C ILE A 28 5.76 13.37 -21.80
N ILE A 29 5.99 12.16 -22.31
CA ILE A 29 5.00 11.09 -22.36
C ILE A 29 5.28 10.13 -21.19
N HIS A 30 4.23 9.74 -20.46
CA HIS A 30 4.35 8.82 -19.34
C HIS A 30 3.06 8.05 -19.09
N CYS A 31 3.15 6.74 -18.93
CA CYS A 31 1.98 5.90 -18.61
C CYS A 31 2.21 4.96 -17.42
N ALA A 32 3.47 4.63 -17.10
CA ALA A 32 3.81 3.68 -16.05
C ALA A 32 3.65 4.29 -14.65
N ASN A 33 2.94 3.58 -13.78
CA ASN A 33 2.93 3.81 -12.34
C ASN A 33 3.82 2.76 -11.63
N TYR A 34 3.89 2.80 -10.29
CA TYR A 34 4.60 1.81 -9.48
C TYR A 34 4.35 0.35 -9.88
N GLY A 35 3.09 0.00 -10.16
CA GLY A 35 2.73 -1.38 -10.52
C GLY A 35 3.15 -1.77 -11.94
N ALA A 36 3.23 -0.82 -12.87
CA ALA A 36 3.61 -1.08 -14.27
C ALA A 36 5.13 -1.07 -14.49
N THR A 37 5.87 -0.25 -13.73
CA THR A 37 7.34 -0.08 -13.87
C THR A 37 8.11 -1.40 -13.94
N PRO A 38 7.86 -2.41 -13.09
CA PRO A 38 8.67 -3.62 -13.08
C PRO A 38 8.45 -4.55 -14.28
N TYR A 39 7.43 -4.29 -15.10
CA TYR A 39 7.05 -5.16 -16.21
C TYR A 39 7.73 -4.81 -17.54
N HIS A 40 8.42 -3.66 -17.65
CA HIS A 40 9.23 -3.27 -18.82
C HIS A 40 10.56 -2.65 -18.36
N THR A 41 11.34 -3.40 -17.60
CA THR A 41 12.69 -2.96 -17.18
C THR A 41 13.69 -2.92 -18.33
N GLU A 42 13.46 -3.68 -19.42
CA GLU A 42 14.35 -3.74 -20.59
C GLU A 42 14.12 -2.62 -21.61
N LYS A 43 12.95 -1.96 -21.61
CA LYS A 43 12.65 -0.78 -22.43
C LYS A 43 11.78 0.20 -21.66
N PRO A 44 12.20 1.47 -21.46
CA PRO A 44 11.37 2.45 -20.78
C PRO A 44 10.05 2.63 -21.54
N PHE A 45 8.93 2.68 -20.81
CA PHE A 45 7.61 2.84 -21.43
C PHE A 45 7.55 4.09 -22.31
N PHE A 46 8.09 5.21 -21.81
CA PHE A 46 8.15 6.53 -22.45
C PHE A 46 9.21 7.39 -21.71
N ASP A 47 9.07 8.72 -21.71
CA ASP A 47 10.05 9.67 -21.17
C ASP A 47 10.08 9.72 -19.63
N MET A 48 9.00 9.33 -18.95
CA MET A 48 8.90 9.40 -17.47
C MET A 48 8.05 8.26 -16.89
N ILE A 49 8.31 7.92 -15.62
CA ILE A 49 7.52 7.00 -14.79
C ILE A 49 7.00 7.70 -13.53
N ARG A 50 5.83 7.28 -13.01
CA ARG A 50 5.26 7.79 -11.76
C ARG A 50 5.43 6.73 -10.66
N LEU A 51 6.28 7.01 -9.66
CA LEU A 51 6.67 6.05 -8.63
C LEU A 51 6.14 6.42 -7.24
N GLU A 52 4.84 6.74 -7.14
CA GLU A 52 4.26 7.22 -5.89
C GLU A 52 4.29 6.17 -4.76
N LYS A 53 3.91 4.91 -5.07
CA LYS A 53 3.81 3.85 -4.06
C LYS A 53 5.16 3.26 -3.64
N ALA A 54 6.20 3.43 -4.46
CA ALA A 54 7.55 2.96 -4.14
C ALA A 54 8.12 3.60 -2.86
N LEU A 55 7.62 4.80 -2.50
CA LEU A 55 8.13 5.62 -1.41
C LEU A 55 7.35 5.45 -0.09
N MET A 56 6.16 4.86 -0.16
CA MET A 56 5.14 4.93 0.88
C MET A 56 4.58 3.57 1.29
N ASP A 57 4.51 2.62 0.37
CA ASP A 57 3.92 1.31 0.67
C ASP A 57 5.01 0.30 1.03
N PRO A 58 4.73 -0.63 1.96
CA PRO A 58 5.58 -1.78 2.14
C PRO A 58 5.68 -2.54 0.79
N PRO A 59 6.87 -3.00 0.42
CA PRO A 59 7.08 -3.64 -0.87
C PRO A 59 6.15 -4.84 -1.06
N ASN A 60 5.30 -4.76 -2.09
CA ASN A 60 4.46 -5.89 -2.52
C ASN A 60 5.37 -7.07 -2.90
N GLU A 61 5.20 -8.23 -2.25
CA GLU A 61 5.99 -9.46 -2.49
C GLU A 61 6.05 -9.84 -3.98
N GLU A 62 4.98 -9.59 -4.74
CA GLU A 62 4.95 -9.91 -6.18
C GLU A 62 5.84 -8.99 -7.02
N LEU A 63 6.09 -7.75 -6.56
CA LEU A 63 6.89 -6.75 -7.27
C LEU A 63 8.33 -6.66 -6.74
N LYS A 64 8.60 -7.17 -5.53
CA LYS A 64 9.93 -7.18 -4.90
C LYS A 64 11.01 -7.74 -5.81
N HIS A 65 10.73 -8.87 -6.49
CA HIS A 65 11.70 -9.54 -7.34
C HIS A 65 11.86 -8.90 -8.74
N LEU A 66 10.98 -7.97 -9.09
CA LEU A 66 10.94 -7.38 -10.43
C LEU A 66 11.59 -5.98 -10.48
N LEU A 67 11.81 -5.35 -9.32
CA LEU A 67 12.50 -4.07 -9.24
C LEU A 67 14.03 -4.29 -9.16
N PRO A 68 14.83 -3.43 -9.82
CA PRO A 68 16.29 -3.51 -9.76
C PRO A 68 16.87 -2.96 -8.43
N VAL A 69 16.01 -2.51 -7.52
CA VAL A 69 16.36 -1.90 -6.24
C VAL A 69 15.50 -2.46 -5.12
N GLU A 70 16.08 -2.58 -3.93
CA GLU A 70 15.34 -2.94 -2.73
C GLU A 70 14.60 -1.71 -2.18
N LEU A 71 13.30 -1.85 -1.95
CA LEU A 71 12.50 -0.79 -1.33
C LEU A 71 12.49 -0.97 0.18
N GLN A 72 12.72 0.12 0.90
CA GLN A 72 12.67 0.16 2.34
C GLN A 72 11.33 0.74 2.80
N ASN A 73 10.71 0.11 3.80
CA ASN A 73 9.52 0.69 4.41
C ASN A 73 9.89 1.97 5.16
N THR A 74 9.21 3.07 4.85
CA THR A 74 9.46 4.40 5.41
C THR A 74 8.48 4.76 6.52
N LEU A 75 7.36 4.02 6.64
CA LEU A 75 6.31 4.30 7.61
C LEU A 75 6.33 3.28 8.75
N SER A 76 6.32 3.78 9.98
CA SER A 76 6.16 2.98 11.19
C SER A 76 5.14 3.66 12.10
N LEU A 77 4.29 2.85 12.74
CA LEU A 77 3.27 3.31 13.69
C LEU A 77 3.63 2.81 15.08
N TYR A 78 3.68 3.72 16.04
CA TYR A 78 4.02 3.43 17.44
C TYR A 78 2.94 3.98 18.36
N SER A 79 2.79 3.35 19.52
CA SER A 79 1.99 3.84 20.62
C SER A 79 2.63 3.41 21.95
N ILE A 80 2.03 3.81 23.06
CA ILE A 80 2.51 3.49 24.41
C ILE A 80 1.38 2.95 25.27
N LEU A 81 1.70 2.10 26.25
CA LEU A 81 0.71 1.72 27.26
C LEU A 81 0.42 2.93 28.15
N ASN A 82 -0.83 3.39 28.14
CA ASN A 82 -1.28 4.49 29.00
C ASN A 82 -1.88 3.97 30.32
N ILE A 83 -2.55 2.81 30.27
CA ILE A 83 -3.17 2.19 31.45
C ILE A 83 -2.81 0.71 31.44
N VAL A 84 -2.37 0.20 32.58
CA VAL A 84 -2.11 -1.22 32.83
C VAL A 84 -2.84 -1.62 34.10
N LYS A 85 -3.71 -2.63 33.99
CA LYS A 85 -4.45 -3.16 35.13
C LYS A 85 -4.62 -4.67 35.02
N GLN A 86 -4.58 -5.36 36.15
CA GLN A 86 -4.97 -6.76 36.21
C GLN A 86 -6.49 -6.83 36.36
N LEU A 87 -7.13 -7.71 35.59
CA LEU A 87 -8.56 -7.98 35.61
C LEU A 87 -8.77 -9.42 36.04
N ASP A 88 -9.82 -9.66 36.82
CA ASP A 88 -10.24 -11.00 37.18
C ASP A 88 -11.06 -11.66 36.07
N ALA A 89 -11.44 -12.92 36.27
CA ALA A 89 -12.37 -13.62 35.38
C ALA A 89 -13.77 -12.96 35.43
N ASN A 90 -14.48 -13.02 34.30
CA ASN A 90 -15.84 -12.49 34.08
C ASN A 90 -15.95 -10.95 34.08
N GLU A 91 -14.88 -10.21 33.82
CA GLU A 91 -14.93 -8.76 33.59
C GLU A 91 -15.18 -8.41 32.12
N LYS A 92 -16.00 -7.38 31.88
CA LYS A 92 -16.35 -6.89 30.53
C LYS A 92 -15.40 -5.81 30.05
N ILE A 93 -14.95 -5.91 28.80
CA ILE A 93 -14.03 -4.95 28.17
C ILE A 93 -14.66 -4.37 26.89
N SER A 94 -14.32 -3.10 26.61
CA SER A 94 -14.79 -2.33 25.45
C SER A 94 -16.28 -1.97 25.48
N TYR A 95 -16.71 -1.16 24.52
CA TYR A 95 -18.11 -0.80 24.34
C TYR A 95 -18.96 -2.04 24.12
N GLY A 96 -20.11 -2.10 24.78
CA GLY A 96 -21.01 -3.25 24.73
C GLY A 96 -20.54 -4.49 25.50
N GLY A 97 -19.31 -4.48 26.06
CA GLY A 97 -18.77 -5.62 26.81
C GLY A 97 -18.63 -6.88 25.96
N ILE A 98 -18.26 -6.72 24.68
CA ILE A 98 -18.17 -7.81 23.69
C ILE A 98 -17.07 -8.82 24.00
N TYR A 99 -16.07 -8.41 24.78
CA TYR A 99 -15.04 -9.29 25.31
C TYR A 99 -15.25 -9.44 26.82
N ILE A 100 -15.24 -10.68 27.28
CA ILE A 100 -15.36 -11.06 28.70
C ILE A 100 -14.13 -11.90 29.04
N THR A 101 -13.42 -11.52 30.10
CA THR A 101 -12.25 -12.26 30.57
C THR A 101 -12.64 -13.66 31.03
N THR A 102 -11.87 -14.68 30.66
CA THR A 102 -12.10 -16.07 31.10
C THR A 102 -11.31 -16.45 32.34
N GLU A 103 -10.21 -15.73 32.57
CA GLU A 103 -9.29 -15.92 33.70
C GLU A 103 -8.68 -14.57 34.09
N SER A 104 -7.90 -14.56 35.18
CA SER A 104 -7.17 -13.36 35.59
C SER A 104 -6.08 -13.03 34.57
N GLN A 105 -6.06 -11.80 34.07
CA GLN A 105 -5.12 -11.37 33.04
C GLN A 105 -4.77 -9.88 33.14
N TRP A 106 -3.63 -9.50 32.56
CA TRP A 106 -3.24 -8.10 32.45
C TRP A 106 -3.83 -7.46 31.20
N ASN A 107 -4.53 -6.34 31.38
CA ASN A 107 -5.07 -5.53 30.30
C ASN A 107 -4.28 -4.22 30.16
N GLY A 108 -3.73 -4.01 28.97
CA GLY A 108 -3.08 -2.76 28.57
C GLY A 108 -3.96 -1.94 27.63
N THR A 109 -4.09 -0.63 27.89
CA THR A 109 -4.77 0.31 26.99
C THR A 109 -3.75 1.20 26.30
N VAL A 110 -3.85 1.27 24.97
CA VAL A 110 -3.06 2.18 24.12
C VAL A 110 -3.92 3.37 23.66
N PRO A 111 -3.37 4.60 23.63
CA PRO A 111 -4.10 5.81 23.21
C PRO A 111 -4.08 5.94 21.69
N ILE A 112 -4.75 5.01 20.99
CA ILE A 112 -5.01 5.07 19.55
C ILE A 112 -6.38 4.48 19.27
N GLY A 113 -7.14 5.10 18.38
CA GLY A 113 -8.47 4.64 17.99
C GLY A 113 -8.81 4.92 16.53
N PHE A 114 -10.09 4.69 16.19
CA PHE A 114 -10.58 4.83 14.81
C PHE A 114 -10.44 6.25 14.26
N ALA A 115 -10.48 7.28 15.11
CA ALA A 115 -10.30 8.66 14.70
C ALA A 115 -8.85 8.96 14.26
N ASP A 116 -7.89 8.14 14.70
CA ASP A 116 -6.49 8.19 14.29
C ASP A 116 -6.24 7.35 13.00
N GLY A 117 -7.28 6.74 12.44
CA GLY A 117 -7.20 5.83 11.28
C GLY A 117 -7.00 4.35 11.62
N TRP A 118 -7.00 3.97 12.90
CA TRP A 118 -6.96 2.56 13.32
C TRP A 118 -8.37 1.97 13.38
N HIS A 119 -8.88 1.57 12.22
CA HIS A 119 -10.24 1.07 12.06
C HIS A 119 -10.44 -0.33 12.70
N GLN A 120 -11.68 -0.61 13.13
CA GLN A 120 -12.11 -1.89 13.72
C GLN A 120 -12.16 -3.02 12.70
#